data_AF-A0A4Q4YXZ8-F1
#
_entry.id   AF-A0A4Q4YXZ8-F1
#
_cell.length_a   1.000
_cell.length_b   1.000
_cell.length_c   1.000
_cell.angle_alpha   90.00
_cell.angle_beta   90.00
_cell.angle_gamma   90.00
#
_symmetry.space_group_name_H-M   'P 1'
#
loop_
_entity.id
_entity.type
_entity.pdbx_description
1 polymer ?
#
loop_
_entity_poly.entity_id
_entity_poly.type
_entity_poly.pdbx_seq_one_letter_code
_entity_poly.pdbx_strand_id
1 'polypeptide(L)'
;MHEMPVTIFNHTCGQHVHVGRGTDGFELLTLQRLVSVLWIGGEEIINAVHPAYRTNGVFCPSLHTSTLLAKGKAAPPQGVLQADWLQRCGVTEDDEASVRLRAKLEAIWSAGSVCELCDMLVGDSKKEPAYNFANLKPPADDPAGVSFAHLIPRRPPPEEFPIEEFPFDDDPADKKITIEFRQAGGDIKGDYGFEFMMAWVRVATGLVAWAIDTDAGDFAKVARDIHESRGENKAFRVGIFLHAIGVPGEDIERMMARVAQLE
;
A
#
# COMPACT_ATOMS: atom_id res chain seq x y z
N MET A 1 -2.80 -34.43 -29.88
CA MET A 1 -2.04 -33.32 -29.24
C MET A 1 -2.98 -32.14 -29.18
N HIS A 2 -3.48 -31.79 -28.00
CA HIS A 2 -4.13 -30.50 -27.81
C HIS A 2 -3.03 -29.44 -27.74
N GLU A 3 -3.06 -28.46 -28.64
CA GLU A 3 -2.21 -27.27 -28.49
C GLU A 3 -2.52 -26.65 -27.12
N MET A 4 -1.49 -26.51 -26.29
CA MET A 4 -1.67 -25.78 -25.05
C MET A 4 -1.96 -24.32 -25.39
N PRO A 5 -2.98 -23.70 -24.78
CA PRO A 5 -3.28 -22.31 -25.03
C PRO A 5 -2.07 -21.44 -24.67
N VAL A 6 -1.66 -20.58 -25.59
CA VAL A 6 -0.61 -19.58 -25.36
C VAL A 6 -1.23 -18.39 -24.64
N THR A 7 -0.91 -18.21 -23.37
CA THR A 7 -1.30 -17.00 -22.62
C THR A 7 -0.33 -15.86 -22.93
N ILE A 8 -0.86 -14.75 -23.44
CA ILE A 8 -0.10 -13.56 -23.77
C ILE A 8 -0.40 -12.47 -22.74
N PHE A 9 0.62 -12.10 -21.95
CA PHE A 9 0.60 -10.90 -21.13
C PHE A 9 1.03 -9.71 -21.96
N ASN A 10 0.33 -8.58 -21.81
CA ASN A 10 0.68 -7.33 -22.45
C ASN A 10 0.95 -6.25 -21.37
N HIS A 11 1.30 -5.05 -21.80
CA HIS A 11 1.65 -3.95 -20.89
C HIS A 11 0.48 -3.45 -20.02
N THR A 12 -0.76 -3.84 -20.32
CA THR A 12 -1.93 -3.53 -19.48
C THR A 12 -2.20 -4.59 -18.42
N CYS A 13 -1.59 -5.77 -18.51
CA CYS A 13 -1.70 -6.80 -17.48
C CYS A 13 -1.00 -6.34 -16.19
N GLY A 14 -1.69 -6.45 -15.05
CA GLY A 14 -1.17 -6.10 -13.73
C GLY A 14 -1.56 -7.10 -12.67
N GLN A 15 -0.64 -7.33 -11.73
CA GLN A 15 -0.92 -8.02 -10.50
C GLN A 15 -1.41 -6.99 -9.47
N HIS A 16 -2.60 -7.23 -8.92
CA HIS A 16 -3.12 -6.47 -7.79
C HIS A 16 -3.02 -7.34 -6.55
N VAL A 17 -2.43 -6.80 -5.48
CA VAL A 17 -2.31 -7.49 -4.19
C VAL A 17 -3.27 -6.83 -3.22
N HIS A 18 -4.23 -7.61 -2.71
CA HIS A 18 -5.17 -7.18 -1.70
C HIS A 18 -4.71 -7.70 -0.35
N VAL A 19 -4.36 -6.79 0.56
CA VAL A 19 -3.90 -7.14 1.90
C VAL A 19 -4.97 -6.75 2.91
N GLY A 20 -5.47 -7.72 3.66
CA GLY A 20 -6.52 -7.55 4.67
C GLY A 20 -6.31 -8.49 5.85
N ARG A 21 -7.03 -8.23 6.93
CA ARG A 21 -7.01 -9.02 8.17
C ARG A 21 -8.32 -9.78 8.37
N GLY A 22 -8.77 -10.44 7.30
CA GLY A 22 -10.13 -10.96 7.22
C GLY A 22 -11.14 -9.84 7.47
N THR A 23 -11.89 -9.95 8.56
CA THR A 23 -12.96 -9.03 8.93
C THR A 23 -12.59 -7.99 9.97
N ASP A 24 -11.37 -8.03 10.51
CA ASP A 24 -10.95 -7.13 11.59
C ASP A 24 -10.73 -5.68 11.13
N GLY A 25 -10.56 -5.48 9.81
CA GLY A 25 -10.17 -4.19 9.25
C GLY A 25 -8.80 -3.70 9.76
N PHE A 26 -8.63 -2.38 9.80
CA PHE A 26 -7.39 -1.74 10.26
C PHE A 26 -7.70 -0.62 11.23
N GLU A 27 -6.84 -0.47 12.24
CA GLU A 27 -6.86 0.71 13.11
C GLU A 27 -6.44 1.96 12.33
N LEU A 28 -6.99 3.12 12.71
CA LEU A 28 -6.59 4.39 12.11
C LEU A 28 -5.08 4.63 12.23
N LEU A 29 -4.50 4.31 13.39
CA LEU A 29 -3.07 4.49 13.65
C LEU A 29 -2.21 3.66 12.68
N THR A 30 -2.60 2.41 12.39
CA THR A 30 -1.95 1.56 11.38
C THR A 30 -1.93 2.26 10.02
N LEU A 31 -3.07 2.79 9.59
CA LEU A 31 -3.17 3.47 8.29
C LEU A 31 -2.39 4.78 8.26
N GLN A 32 -2.41 5.56 9.35
CA GLN A 32 -1.62 6.79 9.46
C GLN A 32 -0.12 6.51 9.33
N ARG A 33 0.38 5.44 9.96
CA ARG A 33 1.79 5.02 9.83
C ARG A 33 2.12 4.60 8.40
N LEU A 34 1.32 3.70 7.82
CA LEU A 34 1.53 3.19 6.46
C LEU A 34 1.53 4.34 5.44
N VAL A 35 0.50 5.17 5.46
CA VAL A 35 0.36 6.29 4.51
C VAL A 35 1.49 7.28 4.71
N SER A 36 1.92 7.56 5.95
CA SER A 36 3.03 8.48 6.22
C SER A 36 4.34 8.00 5.60
N VAL A 37 4.72 6.73 5.75
CA VAL A 37 5.99 6.24 5.15
C VAL A 37 5.93 6.23 3.62
N LEU A 38 4.78 5.88 3.04
CA LEU A 38 4.56 5.99 1.59
C LEU A 38 4.71 7.45 1.13
N TRP A 39 4.20 8.41 1.92
CA TRP A 39 4.25 9.83 1.62
C TRP A 39 5.65 10.44 1.81
N ILE A 40 6.42 10.00 2.80
CA ILE A 40 7.77 10.55 3.08
C ILE A 40 8.77 10.23 1.96
N GLY A 41 8.58 9.09 1.30
CA GLY A 41 9.44 8.63 0.20
C GLY A 41 9.35 7.12 -0.06
N GLY A 42 8.61 6.36 0.75
CA GLY A 42 8.42 4.93 0.56
C GLY A 42 7.81 4.60 -0.81
N GLU A 43 6.83 5.40 -1.30
CA GLU A 43 6.28 5.18 -2.65
C GLU A 43 7.35 5.36 -3.74
N GLU A 44 8.24 6.35 -3.60
CA GLU A 44 9.34 6.57 -4.55
C GLU A 44 10.30 5.39 -4.58
N ILE A 45 10.65 4.85 -3.40
CA ILE A 45 11.54 3.69 -3.27
C ILE A 45 10.88 2.45 -3.88
N ILE A 46 9.61 2.19 -3.56
CA ILE A 46 8.84 1.06 -4.11
C ILE A 46 8.69 1.18 -5.63
N ASN A 47 8.47 2.39 -6.16
CA ASN A 47 8.38 2.62 -7.60
C ASN A 47 9.62 2.13 -8.35
N ALA A 48 10.80 2.12 -7.73
CA ALA A 48 12.03 1.65 -8.38
C ALA A 48 11.99 0.17 -8.79
N VAL A 49 11.19 -0.68 -8.13
CA VAL A 49 11.07 -2.11 -8.48
C VAL A 49 10.07 -2.37 -9.61
N HIS A 50 9.38 -1.33 -10.09
CA HIS A 50 8.35 -1.43 -11.11
C HIS A 50 8.78 -0.81 -12.45
N PRO A 51 8.36 -1.37 -13.60
CA PRO A 51 8.56 -0.72 -14.89
C PRO A 51 7.96 0.69 -14.92
N ALA A 52 8.58 1.61 -15.67
CA ALA A 52 8.15 3.02 -15.72
C ALA A 52 6.66 3.22 -16.10
N TYR A 53 6.11 2.35 -16.95
CA TYR A 53 4.68 2.39 -17.32
C TYR A 53 3.73 1.98 -16.19
N ARG A 54 4.27 1.49 -15.07
CA ARG A 54 3.56 1.13 -13.83
C ARG A 54 3.92 1.99 -12.63
N THR A 55 4.68 3.06 -12.84
CA THR A 55 4.98 4.07 -11.81
C THR A 55 4.30 5.36 -12.21
N ASN A 56 3.18 5.71 -11.55
CA ASN A 56 2.40 6.91 -11.85
C ASN A 56 1.76 6.94 -13.26
N GLY A 57 1.28 5.78 -13.72
CA GLY A 57 0.62 5.62 -15.02
C GLY A 57 -0.90 5.80 -14.98
N VAL A 58 -1.57 5.51 -16.10
CA VAL A 58 -3.05 5.53 -16.19
C VAL A 58 -3.69 4.48 -15.24
N PHE A 59 -3.00 3.37 -15.02
CA PHE A 59 -3.52 2.22 -14.27
C PHE A 59 -3.15 2.22 -12.78
N CYS A 60 -2.15 3.00 -12.39
CA CYS A 60 -1.59 3.07 -11.04
C CYS A 60 -0.97 4.47 -10.80
N PRO A 61 -1.79 5.53 -10.80
CA PRO A 61 -1.32 6.88 -10.56
C PRO A 61 -0.86 7.04 -9.11
N SER A 62 0.16 7.88 -8.91
CA SER A 62 0.84 8.06 -7.61
C SER A 62 -0.10 8.65 -6.54
N LEU A 63 0.09 8.26 -5.29
CA LEU A 63 -0.59 8.86 -4.14
C LEU A 63 -0.35 10.37 -4.07
N HIS A 64 0.84 10.82 -4.46
CA HIS A 64 1.30 12.21 -4.42
C HIS A 64 0.69 13.12 -5.47
N THR A 65 0.02 12.56 -6.48
CA THR A 65 -0.49 13.34 -7.62
C THR A 65 -1.97 13.12 -7.88
N SER A 66 -2.52 11.97 -7.48
CA SER A 66 -3.85 11.54 -7.92
C SER A 66 -4.93 11.61 -6.86
N THR A 67 -4.56 11.66 -5.58
CA THR A 67 -5.51 11.69 -4.46
C THR A 67 -6.09 13.07 -4.21
N LEU A 68 -7.24 13.14 -3.55
CA LEU A 68 -7.81 14.42 -3.09
C LEU A 68 -6.86 15.16 -2.16
N LEU A 69 -6.16 14.44 -1.27
CA LEU A 69 -5.15 14.99 -0.38
C LEU A 69 -4.00 15.65 -1.16
N ALA A 70 -3.43 14.94 -2.13
CA ALA A 70 -2.38 15.48 -3.00
C ALA A 70 -2.81 16.79 -3.67
N LYS A 71 -4.04 16.82 -4.19
CA LYS A 71 -4.60 17.96 -4.93
C LYS A 71 -5.09 19.12 -4.06
N GLY A 72 -5.04 18.98 -2.72
CA GLY A 72 -5.59 19.97 -1.80
C GLY A 72 -7.10 20.11 -1.89
N LYS A 73 -7.80 19.03 -2.29
CA LYS A 73 -9.26 18.96 -2.44
C LYS A 73 -9.93 18.08 -1.38
N ALA A 74 -9.15 17.46 -0.50
CA ALA A 74 -9.67 16.73 0.65
C ALA A 74 -10.42 17.68 1.59
N ALA A 75 -11.49 17.18 2.21
CA ALA A 75 -12.14 17.91 3.30
C ALA A 75 -11.14 18.14 4.45
N PRO A 76 -11.24 19.25 5.20
CA PRO A 76 -10.41 19.47 6.38
C PRO A 76 -10.60 18.34 7.39
N PRO A 77 -9.51 17.74 7.90
CA PRO A 77 -9.61 16.65 8.86
C PRO A 77 -10.19 17.12 10.20
N GLN A 78 -11.03 16.29 10.83
CA GLN A 78 -11.78 16.64 12.05
C GLN A 78 -11.18 16.05 13.34
N GLY A 79 -10.13 15.25 13.24
CA GLY A 79 -9.44 14.64 14.39
C GLY A 79 -8.49 15.60 15.10
N VAL A 80 -7.90 15.10 16.20
CA VAL A 80 -6.85 15.81 16.94
C VAL A 80 -5.49 15.42 16.36
N LEU A 81 -4.68 16.41 16.02
CA LEU A 81 -3.34 16.19 15.53
C LEU A 81 -2.49 15.42 16.56
N GLN A 82 -2.03 14.23 16.17
CA GLN A 82 -1.06 13.44 16.95
C GLN A 82 0.36 13.95 16.71
N ALA A 83 0.71 15.06 17.36
CA ALA A 83 1.96 15.81 17.12
C ALA A 83 3.23 14.99 17.38
N ASP A 84 3.16 13.99 18.27
CA ASP A 84 4.30 13.16 18.63
C ASP A 84 4.68 12.20 17.48
N TRP A 85 3.71 11.60 16.80
CA TRP A 85 3.96 10.77 15.61
C TRP A 85 4.38 11.60 14.41
N LEU A 86 3.80 12.79 14.25
CA LEU A 86 4.22 13.73 13.21
C LEU A 86 5.70 14.10 13.37
N GLN A 87 6.16 14.40 14.59
CA GLN A 87 7.57 14.73 14.84
C GLN A 87 8.51 13.59 14.41
N ARG A 88 8.07 12.34 14.56
CA ARG A 88 8.83 11.14 14.18
C ARG A 88 8.94 10.93 12.68
N CYS A 89 8.15 11.64 11.87
CA CYS A 89 8.33 11.66 10.42
C CYS A 89 9.64 12.35 10.00
N GLY A 90 10.30 13.09 10.90
CA GLY A 90 11.61 13.69 10.66
C GLY A 90 11.64 14.77 9.57
N VAL A 91 10.48 15.36 9.27
CA VAL A 91 10.36 16.40 8.24
C VAL A 91 10.66 17.76 8.85
N THR A 92 11.69 18.44 8.32
CA THR A 92 12.05 19.82 8.67
C THR A 92 11.24 20.82 7.84
N GLU A 93 11.36 22.12 8.13
CA GLU A 93 10.72 23.20 7.36
C GLU A 93 11.77 24.06 6.64
N ASP A 94 12.85 23.42 6.19
CA ASP A 94 14.02 24.13 5.64
C ASP A 94 13.77 24.62 4.20
N ASP A 95 12.82 24.00 3.49
CA ASP A 95 12.49 24.31 2.10
C ASP A 95 10.99 24.11 1.80
N GLU A 96 10.54 24.66 0.66
CA GLU A 96 9.13 24.65 0.26
C GLU A 96 8.56 23.24 0.03
N ALA A 97 9.39 22.29 -0.44
CA ALA A 97 8.95 20.91 -0.61
C ALA A 97 8.74 20.23 0.74
N SER A 98 9.62 20.49 1.71
CA SER A 98 9.51 19.98 3.08
C SER A 98 8.30 20.58 3.82
N VAL A 99 8.01 21.88 3.62
CA VAL A 99 6.77 22.51 4.12
C VAL A 99 5.52 21.86 3.52
N ARG A 100 5.50 21.62 2.20
CA ARG A 100 4.37 20.95 1.55
C ARG A 100 4.19 19.52 2.05
N LEU A 101 5.28 18.76 2.21
CA LEU A 101 5.27 17.41 2.75
C LEU A 101 4.70 17.42 4.17
N ARG A 102 5.18 18.33 5.03
CA ARG A 102 4.69 18.48 6.40
C ARG A 102 3.19 18.74 6.44
N ALA A 103 2.67 19.66 5.61
CA ALA A 103 1.24 19.94 5.56
C ALA A 103 0.40 18.70 5.18
N LYS A 104 0.91 17.80 4.32
CA LYS A 104 0.22 16.53 4.01
C LYS A 104 0.26 15.57 5.18
N LEU A 105 1.40 15.45 5.87
CA LEU A 105 1.52 14.62 7.06
C LEU A 105 0.64 15.14 8.20
N GLU A 106 0.55 16.45 8.41
CA GLU A 106 -0.37 17.06 9.37
C GLU A 106 -1.82 16.68 9.06
N ALA A 107 -2.23 16.69 7.79
CA ALA A 107 -3.56 16.24 7.41
C ALA A 107 -3.79 14.74 7.69
N ILE A 108 -2.82 13.87 7.37
CA ILE A 108 -2.87 12.43 7.65
C ILE A 108 -3.02 12.17 9.16
N TRP A 109 -2.19 12.83 9.97
CA TRP A 109 -2.17 12.67 11.43
C TRP A 109 -3.32 13.40 12.13
N SER A 110 -4.04 14.29 11.44
CA SER A 110 -5.25 14.95 11.93
C SER A 110 -6.53 14.21 11.54
N ALA A 111 -6.48 13.19 10.68
CA ALA A 111 -7.66 12.39 10.38
C ALA A 111 -8.25 11.82 11.69
N GLY A 112 -9.57 11.95 11.86
CA GLY A 112 -10.31 11.50 13.03
C GLY A 112 -10.92 10.10 12.90
N SER A 113 -10.93 9.53 11.69
CA SER A 113 -11.43 8.17 11.46
C SER A 113 -10.78 7.50 10.25
N VAL A 114 -10.90 6.17 10.15
CA VAL A 114 -10.49 5.39 8.97
C VAL A 114 -11.21 5.89 7.71
N CYS A 115 -12.52 6.14 7.79
CA CYS A 115 -13.31 6.65 6.66
C CYS A 115 -12.78 7.98 6.16
N GLU A 116 -12.53 8.92 7.08
CA GLU A 116 -12.01 10.23 6.73
C GLU A 116 -10.63 10.14 6.06
N LEU A 117 -9.70 9.36 6.62
CA LEU A 117 -8.40 9.13 6.00
C LEU A 117 -8.55 8.50 4.60
N CYS A 118 -9.41 7.51 4.44
CA CYS A 118 -9.68 6.90 3.15
C CYS A 118 -10.25 7.91 2.14
N ASP A 119 -11.19 8.77 2.56
CA ASP A 119 -11.79 9.81 1.71
C ASP A 119 -10.74 10.83 1.21
N MET A 120 -9.76 11.18 2.05
CA MET A 120 -8.63 12.00 1.62
C MET A 120 -7.77 11.32 0.54
N LEU A 121 -7.70 9.98 0.57
CA LEU A 121 -6.84 9.16 -0.29
C LEU A 121 -7.55 8.62 -1.53
N VAL A 122 -8.84 8.88 -1.72
CA VAL A 122 -9.55 8.50 -2.94
C VAL A 122 -8.94 9.22 -4.14
N GLY A 123 -8.78 8.50 -5.25
CA GLY A 123 -8.34 9.07 -6.52
C GLY A 123 -9.37 10.05 -7.08
N ASP A 124 -8.94 10.92 -8.00
CA ASP A 124 -9.94 11.68 -8.76
C ASP A 124 -10.85 10.73 -9.57
N SER A 125 -12.05 11.19 -9.88
CA SER A 125 -13.20 10.42 -10.40
C SER A 125 -12.99 9.62 -11.69
N LYS A 126 -11.74 9.47 -12.18
CA LYS A 126 -11.40 8.73 -13.39
C LYS A 126 -10.35 7.64 -13.19
N LYS A 127 -9.63 7.58 -12.06
CA LYS A 127 -8.55 6.61 -11.84
C LYS A 127 -8.37 6.26 -10.38
N GLU A 128 -8.15 4.98 -10.10
CA GLU A 128 -7.84 4.50 -8.76
C GLU A 128 -6.33 4.58 -8.51
N PRO A 129 -5.86 5.15 -7.37
CA PRO A 129 -4.44 5.31 -7.08
C PRO A 129 -3.69 3.97 -6.96
N ALA A 130 -2.36 4.02 -7.08
CA ALA A 130 -1.45 2.89 -6.92
C ALA A 130 -1.69 2.07 -5.64
N TYR A 131 -2.17 2.75 -4.59
CA TYR A 131 -2.63 2.17 -3.33
C TYR A 131 -4.08 2.61 -3.12
N ASN A 132 -5.00 1.65 -3.12
CA ASN A 132 -6.42 1.92 -3.03
C ASN A 132 -6.96 1.47 -1.66
N PHE A 133 -7.49 2.43 -0.92
CA PHE A 133 -8.03 2.26 0.43
C PHE A 133 -9.57 2.25 0.44
N ALA A 134 -10.23 2.36 -0.72
CA ALA A 134 -11.69 2.46 -0.81
C ALA A 134 -12.42 1.23 -0.24
N ASN A 135 -11.76 0.07 -0.29
CA ASN A 135 -12.28 -1.20 0.24
C ASN A 135 -12.31 -1.24 1.78
N LEU A 136 -11.70 -0.28 2.47
CA LEU A 136 -11.74 -0.18 3.93
C LEU A 136 -13.01 0.51 4.44
N LYS A 137 -13.76 1.19 3.57
CA LYS A 137 -14.99 1.88 3.96
C LYS A 137 -16.18 0.92 3.99
N PRO A 138 -17.08 1.07 4.97
CA PRO A 138 -18.35 0.36 4.92
C PRO A 138 -19.19 0.77 3.68
N PRO A 139 -20.07 -0.10 3.15
CA PRO A 139 -21.02 0.29 2.10
C PRO A 139 -21.83 1.52 2.54
N ALA A 140 -22.12 2.40 1.57
CA ALA A 140 -22.86 3.64 1.80
C ALA A 140 -24.28 3.41 2.38
N ASP A 141 -24.82 2.21 2.25
CA ASP A 141 -26.17 1.84 2.69
C ASP A 141 -26.23 1.28 4.13
N ASP A 142 -25.09 1.21 4.86
CA ASP A 142 -25.04 0.84 6.28
C ASP A 142 -24.52 2.00 7.16
N PRO A 143 -25.35 3.03 7.39
CA PRO A 143 -24.96 4.24 8.13
C PRO A 143 -24.71 4.01 9.63
N ALA A 144 -24.93 2.79 10.15
CA ALA A 144 -24.79 2.48 11.56
C ALA A 144 -23.61 1.53 11.87
N GLY A 145 -22.91 1.00 10.85
CA GLY A 145 -21.87 -0.02 11.03
C GLY A 145 -22.39 -1.33 11.64
N VAL A 146 -23.71 -1.56 11.59
CA VAL A 146 -24.38 -2.69 12.24
C VAL A 146 -24.38 -3.92 11.32
N SER A 147 -24.32 -3.74 10.00
CA SER A 147 -24.34 -4.81 9.01
C SER A 147 -22.99 -5.50 8.85
N PHE A 148 -21.85 -4.86 9.17
CA PHE A 148 -20.56 -5.55 9.12
C PHE A 148 -20.49 -6.70 10.11
N ALA A 149 -20.98 -6.51 11.34
CA ALA A 149 -20.90 -7.54 12.39
C ALA A 149 -21.64 -8.85 12.04
N HIS A 150 -22.60 -8.81 11.10
CA HIS A 150 -23.41 -9.95 10.67
C HIS A 150 -22.89 -10.59 9.37
N LEU A 151 -22.04 -9.89 8.62
CA LEU A 151 -21.34 -10.37 7.44
C LEU A 151 -19.92 -10.87 7.75
N ILE A 152 -19.55 -10.92 9.03
CA ILE A 152 -18.39 -11.67 9.50
C ILE A 152 -18.83 -13.12 9.62
N PRO A 153 -18.42 -14.04 8.73
CA PRO A 153 -18.50 -15.45 9.07
C PRO A 153 -17.54 -15.62 10.24
N ARG A 154 -18.08 -15.78 11.45
CA ARG A 154 -17.33 -16.31 12.61
C ARG A 154 -17.00 -17.79 12.39
N ARG A 155 -16.62 -18.19 11.17
CA ARG A 155 -16.08 -19.52 10.96
C ARG A 155 -14.68 -19.49 11.57
N PRO A 156 -14.38 -20.33 12.57
CA PRO A 156 -12.98 -20.57 12.90
C PRO A 156 -12.27 -20.99 11.61
N PRO A 157 -11.02 -20.53 11.39
CA PRO A 157 -10.25 -20.99 10.24
C PRO A 157 -10.25 -22.52 10.26
N PRO A 158 -10.62 -23.19 9.15
CA PRO A 158 -10.65 -24.64 9.13
C PRO A 158 -9.23 -25.16 9.39
N GLU A 159 -9.10 -26.22 10.20
CA GLU A 159 -7.79 -26.82 10.56
C GLU A 159 -7.04 -27.35 9.34
N GLU A 160 -7.75 -27.61 8.24
CA GLU A 160 -7.21 -27.91 6.92
C GLU A 160 -7.94 -27.02 5.90
N PHE A 161 -7.20 -26.40 4.98
CA PHE A 161 -7.78 -25.70 3.84
C PHE A 161 -7.93 -26.70 2.69
N PRO A 162 -9.12 -27.30 2.46
CA PRO A 162 -9.34 -28.09 1.26
C PRO A 162 -9.23 -27.16 0.06
N ILE A 163 -8.23 -27.42 -0.79
CA ILE A 163 -7.94 -26.67 -2.02
C ILE A 163 -9.15 -26.67 -2.99
N GLU A 164 -10.13 -27.53 -2.78
CA GLU A 164 -11.33 -27.69 -3.60
C GLU A 164 -12.45 -26.67 -3.32
N GLU A 165 -12.42 -25.93 -2.20
CA GLU A 165 -13.40 -24.89 -1.89
C GLU A 165 -12.72 -23.51 -1.82
N PHE A 166 -12.33 -22.97 -2.97
CA PHE A 166 -12.26 -21.51 -3.10
C PHE A 166 -13.70 -21.02 -3.27
N PRO A 167 -14.36 -20.42 -2.26
CA PRO A 167 -15.63 -19.75 -2.49
C PRO A 167 -15.40 -18.69 -3.57
N PHE A 168 -16.12 -18.80 -4.67
CA PHE A 168 -16.11 -17.77 -5.70
C PHE A 168 -16.62 -16.46 -5.09
N ASP A 169 -15.81 -15.41 -5.19
CA ASP A 169 -15.97 -14.05 -4.63
C ASP A 169 -17.16 -13.24 -5.20
N ASP A 170 -18.28 -13.89 -5.53
CA ASP A 170 -19.46 -13.23 -6.12
C ASP A 170 -20.57 -12.94 -5.09
N ASP A 171 -20.35 -13.18 -3.78
CA ASP A 171 -21.26 -12.65 -2.75
C ASP A 171 -20.95 -11.17 -2.49
N PRO A 172 -21.84 -10.22 -2.88
CA PRO A 172 -21.67 -8.81 -2.55
C PRO A 172 -21.61 -8.54 -1.03
N ALA A 173 -21.94 -9.53 -0.20
CA ALA A 173 -21.79 -9.49 1.24
C ALA A 173 -20.36 -9.78 1.73
N ASP A 174 -19.51 -10.43 0.93
CA ASP A 174 -18.09 -10.71 1.23
C ASP A 174 -17.17 -9.57 0.75
N LYS A 175 -17.53 -8.33 1.10
CA LYS A 175 -16.70 -7.16 0.75
C LYS A 175 -15.33 -7.28 1.44
N LYS A 176 -14.30 -7.56 0.65
CA LYS A 176 -12.91 -7.68 1.10
C LYS A 176 -12.41 -6.38 1.73
N ILE A 177 -12.29 -6.34 3.07
CA ILE A 177 -11.71 -5.20 3.80
C ILE A 177 -10.19 -5.21 3.61
N THR A 178 -9.74 -4.60 2.53
CA THR A 178 -8.35 -4.72 2.05
C THR A 178 -7.77 -3.40 1.61
N ILE A 179 -6.44 -3.31 1.66
CA ILE A 179 -5.64 -2.31 0.95
C ILE A 179 -5.19 -2.98 -0.35
N GLU A 180 -5.50 -2.35 -1.48
CA GLU A 180 -5.11 -2.87 -2.79
C GLU A 180 -3.86 -2.16 -3.31
N PHE A 181 -2.85 -2.94 -3.70
CA PHE A 181 -1.59 -2.50 -4.29
C PHE A 181 -1.56 -2.84 -5.79
N ARG A 182 -1.35 -1.85 -6.66
CA ARG A 182 -1.64 -1.98 -8.11
C ARG A 182 -0.45 -1.77 -9.04
N GLN A 183 0.76 -1.64 -8.50
CA GLN A 183 1.93 -1.24 -9.28
C GLN A 183 2.63 -2.41 -10.00
N ALA A 184 2.44 -3.66 -9.56
CA ALA A 184 3.16 -4.79 -10.16
C ALA A 184 2.66 -5.15 -11.57
N GLY A 185 3.60 -5.29 -12.50
CA GLY A 185 3.35 -5.89 -13.82
C GLY A 185 2.78 -7.30 -13.69
N GLY A 186 1.91 -7.70 -14.61
CA GLY A 186 1.28 -9.03 -14.61
C GLY A 186 2.01 -10.07 -15.45
N ASP A 187 3.28 -9.85 -15.84
CA ASP A 187 4.01 -10.80 -16.68
C ASP A 187 4.63 -11.91 -15.83
N ILE A 188 4.07 -13.11 -15.95
CA ILE A 188 4.48 -14.29 -15.18
C ILE A 188 5.49 -15.15 -15.96
N LYS A 189 5.92 -14.71 -17.15
CA LYS A 189 6.75 -15.53 -18.04
C LYS A 189 8.13 -15.79 -17.45
N GLY A 190 8.46 -17.08 -17.39
CA GLY A 190 9.73 -17.58 -16.86
C GLY A 190 9.84 -17.45 -15.35
N ASP A 191 10.85 -18.10 -14.78
CA ASP A 191 11.07 -18.13 -13.33
C ASP A 191 11.24 -16.72 -12.77
N TYR A 192 11.84 -15.81 -13.53
CA TYR A 192 12.05 -14.43 -13.10
C TYR A 192 10.75 -13.63 -12.89
N GLY A 193 9.75 -13.80 -13.77
CA GLY A 193 8.46 -13.12 -13.62
C GLY A 193 7.65 -13.64 -12.44
N PHE A 194 7.63 -14.97 -12.27
CA PHE A 194 6.96 -15.62 -11.14
C PHE A 194 7.60 -15.27 -9.80
N GLU A 195 8.92 -15.36 -9.68
CA GLU A 195 9.65 -15.03 -8.45
C GLU A 195 9.47 -13.56 -8.05
N PHE A 196 9.48 -12.63 -9.02
CA PHE A 196 9.19 -11.21 -8.75
C PHE A 196 7.79 -11.02 -8.17
N MET A 197 6.77 -11.66 -8.74
CA MET A 197 5.39 -11.54 -8.24
C MET A 197 5.26 -12.07 -6.81
N MET A 198 5.92 -13.18 -6.48
CA MET A 198 5.89 -13.74 -5.13
C MET A 198 6.62 -12.84 -4.13
N ALA A 199 7.78 -12.31 -4.52
CA ALA A 199 8.50 -11.32 -3.71
C ALA A 199 7.66 -10.04 -3.53
N TRP A 200 6.91 -9.61 -4.54
CA TRP A 200 6.03 -8.45 -4.47
C TRP A 200 4.87 -8.65 -3.49
N VAL A 201 4.26 -9.84 -3.49
CA VAL A 201 3.23 -10.19 -2.49
C VAL A 201 3.81 -10.04 -1.08
N ARG A 202 5.02 -10.54 -0.83
CA ARG A 202 5.68 -10.44 0.48
C ARG A 202 6.02 -9.00 0.87
N VAL A 203 6.42 -8.17 -0.09
CA VAL A 203 6.65 -6.73 0.13
C VAL A 203 5.34 -6.04 0.52
N ALA A 204 4.25 -6.27 -0.22
CA ALA A 204 2.95 -5.68 0.07
C ALA A 204 2.42 -6.11 1.44
N THR A 205 2.50 -7.41 1.77
CA THR A 205 2.10 -7.90 3.09
C THR A 205 3.02 -7.41 4.20
N GLY A 206 4.33 -7.33 3.94
CA GLY A 206 5.34 -6.86 4.89
C GLY A 206 5.14 -5.39 5.26
N LEU A 207 4.83 -4.53 4.28
CA LEU A 207 4.47 -3.12 4.53
C LEU A 207 3.29 -2.98 5.49
N VAL A 208 2.24 -3.78 5.28
CA VAL A 208 1.04 -3.73 6.12
C VAL A 208 1.29 -4.34 7.49
N ALA A 209 1.98 -5.48 7.56
CA ALA A 209 2.36 -6.12 8.83
C ALA A 209 3.23 -5.19 9.67
N TRP A 210 4.25 -4.58 9.06
CA TRP A 210 5.07 -3.56 9.70
C TRP A 210 4.23 -2.41 10.24
N ALA A 211 3.29 -1.86 9.47
CA ALA A 211 2.46 -0.75 9.93
C ALA A 211 1.56 -1.09 11.12
N ILE A 212 1.16 -2.36 11.25
CA ILE A 212 0.38 -2.88 12.38
C ILE A 212 1.27 -2.95 13.63
N ASP A 213 2.42 -3.61 13.51
CA ASP A 213 3.25 -3.99 14.65
C ASP A 213 4.26 -2.91 15.06
N THR A 214 4.54 -1.94 14.20
CA THR A 214 5.57 -0.93 14.43
C THR A 214 5.27 -0.07 15.65
N ASP A 215 6.28 0.11 16.50
CA ASP A 215 6.23 1.10 17.57
C ASP A 215 6.73 2.47 17.11
N ALA A 216 6.75 3.43 18.03
CA ALA A 216 7.13 4.79 17.70
C ALA A 216 8.63 4.95 17.39
N GLY A 217 9.49 4.11 17.96
CA GLY A 217 10.92 4.11 17.70
C GLY A 217 11.24 3.51 16.32
N ASP A 218 10.62 2.38 16.00
CA ASP A 218 10.78 1.73 14.70
C ASP A 218 10.21 2.57 13.56
N PHE A 219 9.06 3.22 13.78
CA PHE A 219 8.50 4.18 12.83
C PHE A 219 9.48 5.33 12.54
N ALA A 220 10.03 5.95 13.59
CA ALA A 220 10.99 7.04 13.46
C ALA A 220 12.27 6.59 12.73
N LYS A 221 12.70 5.34 12.96
CA LYS A 221 13.84 4.76 12.27
C LYS A 221 13.56 4.61 10.77
N VAL A 222 12.44 4.02 10.37
CA VAL A 222 12.08 3.88 8.94
C VAL A 222 11.98 5.24 8.27
N ALA A 223 11.31 6.22 8.88
CA ALA A 223 11.21 7.56 8.32
C ALA A 223 12.59 8.21 8.10
N ARG A 224 13.50 8.10 9.08
CA ARG A 224 14.87 8.59 8.97
C ARG A 224 15.66 7.86 7.89
N ASP A 225 15.58 6.53 7.83
CA ASP A 225 16.28 5.73 6.82
C ASP A 225 15.85 6.11 5.38
N ILE A 226 14.57 6.46 5.18
CA ILE A 226 14.06 6.98 3.89
C ILE A 226 14.72 8.33 3.54
N HIS A 227 14.85 9.25 4.50
CA HIS A 227 15.44 10.58 4.27
C HIS A 227 16.95 10.50 4.03
N GLU A 228 17.68 9.77 4.87
CA GLU A 228 19.14 9.67 4.81
C GLU A 228 19.62 8.95 3.56
N SER A 229 18.80 8.05 3.00
CA SER A 229 19.13 7.30 1.78
C SER A 229 18.86 8.04 0.47
N ARG A 230 18.33 9.28 0.48
CA ARG A 230 17.96 10.03 -0.76
C ARG A 230 19.13 10.25 -1.73
N GLY A 231 20.37 10.29 -1.24
CA GLY A 231 21.58 10.43 -2.07
C GLY A 231 22.12 9.11 -2.64
N GLU A 232 21.56 7.97 -2.23
CA GLU A 232 22.04 6.65 -2.61
C GLU A 232 21.40 6.14 -3.91
N ASN A 233 22.01 5.12 -4.50
CA ASN A 233 21.43 4.47 -5.68
C ASN A 233 20.09 3.77 -5.34
N LYS A 234 19.20 3.62 -6.34
CA LYS A 234 17.84 3.12 -6.13
C LYS A 234 17.81 1.71 -5.53
N ALA A 235 18.66 0.81 -5.99
CA ALA A 235 18.71 -0.57 -5.49
C ALA A 235 19.07 -0.59 -4.00
N PHE A 236 20.04 0.21 -3.58
CA PHE A 236 20.43 0.34 -2.18
C PHE A 236 19.31 0.92 -1.31
N ARG A 237 18.60 1.94 -1.81
CA ARG A 237 17.41 2.51 -1.13
C ARG A 237 16.32 1.46 -0.93
N VAL A 238 16.04 0.64 -1.95
CA VAL A 238 15.11 -0.51 -1.85
C VAL A 238 15.60 -1.49 -0.79
N GLY A 239 16.88 -1.83 -0.79
CA GLY A 239 17.47 -2.74 0.20
C GLY A 239 17.26 -2.29 1.64
N ILE A 240 17.61 -1.04 1.95
CA ILE A 240 17.42 -0.44 3.28
C ILE A 240 15.94 -0.46 3.68
N PHE A 241 15.07 0.03 2.80
CA PHE A 241 13.65 0.17 3.12
C PHE A 241 12.98 -1.19 3.36
N LEU A 242 13.22 -2.16 2.47
CA LEU A 242 12.63 -3.50 2.59
C LEU A 242 13.16 -4.25 3.82
N HIS A 243 14.45 -4.10 4.15
CA HIS A 243 15.01 -4.63 5.38
C HIS A 243 14.33 -4.02 6.61
N ALA A 244 14.08 -2.71 6.60
CA ALA A 244 13.49 -2.00 7.74
C ALA A 244 12.02 -2.38 8.01
N ILE A 245 11.29 -2.87 6.99
CA ILE A 245 9.93 -3.40 7.14
C ILE A 245 9.87 -4.93 7.30
N GLY A 246 11.03 -5.59 7.47
CA GLY A 246 11.11 -7.02 7.78
C GLY A 246 10.93 -7.97 6.60
N VAL A 247 11.16 -7.53 5.36
CA VAL A 247 11.14 -8.43 4.19
C VAL A 247 12.33 -9.40 4.23
N PRO A 248 12.17 -10.69 3.90
CA PRO A 248 13.26 -11.66 3.88
C PRO A 248 14.41 -11.25 2.96
N GLY A 249 15.65 -11.51 3.37
CA GLY A 249 16.86 -11.11 2.61
C GLY A 249 16.88 -11.62 1.16
N GLU A 250 16.38 -12.83 0.93
CA GLU A 250 16.30 -13.39 -0.42
C GLU A 250 15.33 -12.62 -1.34
N ASP A 251 14.25 -12.04 -0.79
CA ASP A 251 13.30 -11.22 -1.55
C ASP A 251 13.87 -9.82 -1.77
N ILE A 252 14.64 -9.31 -0.79
CA ILE A 252 15.37 -8.04 -0.93
C ILE A 252 16.36 -8.13 -2.09
N GLU A 253 17.20 -9.18 -2.13
CA GLU A 253 18.16 -9.40 -3.22
C GLU A 253 17.46 -9.47 -4.59
N ARG A 254 16.33 -10.18 -4.67
CA ARG A 254 15.49 -10.22 -5.89
C ARG A 254 14.99 -8.84 -6.28
N MET A 255 14.47 -8.05 -5.34
CA MET A 255 13.98 -6.70 -5.61
C MET A 255 15.10 -5.75 -6.04
N MET A 256 16.29 -5.85 -5.42
CA MET A 256 17.45 -5.05 -5.81
C MET A 256 17.94 -5.42 -7.22
N ALA A 257 18.02 -6.73 -7.53
CA ALA A 257 18.36 -7.20 -8.88
C ALA A 257 17.33 -6.72 -9.91
N ARG A 258 16.06 -6.65 -9.52
CA ARG A 258 14.99 -6.10 -10.36
C ARG A 258 15.18 -4.64 -10.70
N VAL A 259 15.56 -3.81 -9.73
CA VAL A 259 15.88 -2.39 -9.98
C VAL A 259 16.97 -2.28 -11.03
N ALA A 260 18.06 -3.04 -10.90
CA ALA A 260 19.19 -2.99 -11.83
C ALA A 260 18.83 -3.39 -13.27
N GLN A 261 17.77 -4.17 -13.48
CA GLN A 261 17.29 -4.53 -14.83
C GLN A 261 16.36 -3.47 -15.45
N LEU A 262 15.83 -2.56 -14.64
CA LEU A 262 14.92 -1.50 -15.05
C LEU A 262 15.64 -0.18 -15.32
N GLU A 263 16.91 -0.07 -14.93
CA GLU A 263 17.82 1.05 -15.23
C GLU A 263 18.58 0.83 -16.55
#